data_AF-A0A9C7Z7J9-F1
#
_entry.id   AF-A0A9C7Z7J9-F1
#
_cell.length_a   1.000
_cell.length_b   1.000
_cell.length_c   1.000
_cell.angle_alpha   90.00
_cell.angle_beta   90.00
_cell.angle_gamma   90.00
#
_symmetry.space_group_name_H-M   'P 1'
#
loop_
_entity.id
_entity.type
_entity.pdbx_description
1 polymer ?
#
loop_
_entity_poly.entity_id
_entity_poly.type
_entity_poly.pdbx_seq_one_letter_code
_entity_poly.pdbx_strand_id
1 'polypeptide(L)' 'MTIDEKTVLSAAQNMINRYGDDALTEVDLRIAELQSRGQQDVQELWKEIRKAVELHISASSDKTKH' A
#
# COMPACT_ATOMS: atom_id res chain seq x y z
N MET A 1 -13.79 2.04 -12.35
CA MET A 1 -13.64 3.01 -11.25
C MET A 1 -12.34 3.78 -11.49
N THR A 2 -12.35 5.11 -11.46
CA THR A 2 -11.09 5.89 -11.58
C THR A 2 -10.44 5.96 -10.21
N ILE A 3 -9.25 5.39 -10.06
CA ILE A 3 -8.50 5.42 -8.79
C ILE A 3 -7.87 6.81 -8.65
N ASP A 4 -8.23 7.53 -7.59
CA ASP A 4 -7.67 8.84 -7.27
C ASP A 4 -6.30 8.72 -6.60
N GLU A 5 -5.30 9.37 -7.18
CA GLU A 5 -3.91 9.32 -6.72
C GLU A 5 -3.74 9.86 -5.29
N LYS A 6 -4.46 10.94 -4.94
CA LYS A 6 -4.39 11.52 -3.59
C LYS A 6 -4.89 10.53 -2.53
N THR A 7 -5.96 9.81 -2.85
CA THR A 7 -6.51 8.76 -2.01
C THR A 7 -5.51 7.61 -1.82
N VAL A 8 -4.84 7.18 -2.89
CA VAL A 8 -3.79 6.14 -2.84
C VAL A 8 -2.63 6.55 -1.95
N LEU A 9 -2.09 7.77 -2.15
CA LEU A 9 -0.97 8.28 -1.38
C LEU A 9 -1.32 8.46 0.11
N SER A 10 -2.52 8.99 0.41
CA SER A 10 -2.98 9.14 1.79
C SER A 10 -3.15 7.78 2.48
N ALA A 11 -3.72 6.79 1.78
CA ALA A 11 -3.85 5.45 2.31
C ALA A 11 -2.48 4.79 2.55
N ALA A 12 -1.54 4.92 1.61
CA ALA A 12 -0.17 4.40 1.76
C ALA A 12 0.54 5.03 2.97
N GLN A 13 0.47 6.36 3.13
CA GLN A 13 1.05 7.05 4.28
C GLN A 13 0.41 6.58 5.59
N ASN A 14 -0.92 6.37 5.61
CA ASN A 14 -1.61 5.84 6.79
C ASN A 14 -1.13 4.42 7.13
N MET A 15 -0.89 3.56 6.13
CA MET A 15 -0.35 2.21 6.36
C MET A 15 1.05 2.29 6.97
N ILE A 16 1.93 3.12 6.41
CA ILE A 16 3.29 3.31 6.92
C ILE A 16 3.27 3.87 8.35
N ASN A 17 2.45 4.87 8.62
CA ASN A 17 2.36 5.48 9.95
C ASN A 17 1.82 4.50 11.00
N ARG A 18 0.93 3.59 10.60
CA ARG A 18 0.28 2.65 11.53
C ARG A 18 1.10 1.40 11.78
N TYR A 19 1.75 0.87 10.74
CA TYR A 19 2.38 -0.45 10.77
C TYR A 19 3.91 -0.40 10.58
N GLY A 20 4.47 0.77 10.24
CA GLY A 20 5.92 0.93 10.06
C GLY A 20 6.46 -0.03 9.01
N ASP A 21 7.46 -0.83 9.40
CA ASP A 21 8.12 -1.80 8.54
C ASP A 21 7.17 -2.93 8.07
N ASP A 22 6.10 -3.20 8.81
CA ASP A 22 5.10 -4.22 8.48
C ASP A 22 4.04 -3.73 7.48
N ALA A 23 4.08 -2.46 7.07
CA ALA A 23 3.05 -1.87 6.22
C ALA A 23 2.84 -2.62 4.89
N LEU A 24 3.92 -3.12 4.26
CA LEU A 24 3.80 -3.93 3.04
C LEU A 24 3.12 -5.27 3.31
N THR A 25 3.50 -5.95 4.38
CA THR A 25 2.91 -7.23 4.78
C THR A 25 1.41 -7.09 5.02
N GLU A 26 1.00 -6.03 5.73
CA GLU A 26 -0.42 -5.76 6.01
C GLU A 26 -1.23 -5.44 4.74
N VAL A 27 -0.62 -4.71 3.79
CA VAL A 27 -1.25 -4.47 2.48
C VAL A 27 -1.40 -5.78 1.70
N ASP A 28 -0.38 -6.63 1.68
CA ASP A 28 -0.42 -7.93 0.97
C ASP A 28 -1.48 -8.86 1.58
N LEU A 29 -1.57 -8.92 2.92
CA LEU A 29 -2.65 -9.65 3.61
C LEU A 29 -4.02 -9.14 3.18
N ARG A 30 -4.20 -7.82 3.12
CA ARG A 30 -5.48 -7.23 2.71
C ARG A 30 -5.83 -7.55 1.26
N ILE A 31 -4.87 -7.53 0.35
CA ILE A 31 -5.08 -7.93 -1.06
C ILE A 31 -5.52 -9.39 -1.13
N ALA A 32 -4.88 -10.29 -0.37
CA ALA A 32 -5.24 -11.71 -0.33
C ALA A 32 -6.66 -11.94 0.20
N GLU A 33 -7.06 -11.22 1.26
CA GLU A 33 -8.44 -11.27 1.78
C GLU A 33 -9.47 -10.79 0.75
N LEU A 34 -9.18 -9.72 0.03
CA LEU A 34 -10.10 -9.18 -1.00
C LEU A 34 -10.24 -10.14 -2.17
N GLN A 35 -9.13 -10.78 -2.56
CA GLN A 35 -9.13 -11.84 -3.57
C GLN A 35 -10.00 -13.03 -3.15
N SER A 36 -9.85 -13.50 -1.90
CA SER A 36 -10.63 -14.65 -1.42
C SER A 36 -12.13 -14.35 -1.33
N ARG A 37 -12.50 -13.07 -1.25
CA ARG A 37 -13.89 -12.59 -1.22
C ARG A 37 -14.43 -12.21 -2.61
N GLY A 38 -13.62 -12.31 -3.67
CA GLY A 38 -14.01 -11.92 -5.02
C GLY A 38 -14.21 -10.40 -5.22
N GLN A 39 -13.66 -9.57 -4.34
CA GLN A 39 -13.84 -8.11 -4.36
C GLN A 39 -12.81 -7.42 -5.28
N GLN A 40 -12.86 -7.74 -6.58
CA GLN A 40 -11.85 -7.32 -7.57
C GLN A 40 -11.66 -5.80 -7.65
N ASP A 41 -12.74 -5.01 -7.70
CA ASP A 41 -12.63 -3.55 -7.80
C ASP A 41 -11.86 -2.93 -6.62
N VAL A 42 -12.12 -3.43 -5.41
CA VAL A 42 -11.44 -2.98 -4.20
C VAL A 42 -10.01 -3.51 -4.18
N GLN A 43 -9.79 -4.73 -4.66
CA GLN A 43 -8.46 -5.32 -4.78
C GLN A 43 -7.54 -4.47 -5.65
N GLU A 44 -8.02 -3.95 -6.78
CA GLU A 44 -7.22 -3.08 -7.66
C GLU A 44 -6.78 -1.79 -6.96
N LEU A 45 -7.65 -1.17 -6.14
CA LEU A 45 -7.26 -0.03 -5.31
C LEU A 45 -6.13 -0.39 -4.34
N TRP A 46 -6.21 -1.55 -3.68
CA TRP A 46 -5.18 -1.99 -2.74
C TRP A 46 -3.87 -2.35 -3.41
N LYS A 47 -3.88 -2.82 -4.67
CA LYS A 47 -2.66 -3.01 -5.46
C LYS A 47 -1.95 -1.69 -5.77
N GLU A 48 -2.69 -0.61 -6.03
CA GLU A 48 -2.08 0.72 -6.20
C GLU A 48 -1.51 1.26 -4.88
N ILE A 49 -2.21 1.03 -3.76
CA ILE A 49 -1.68 1.37 -2.42
C ILE A 49 -0.39 0.61 -2.13
N ARG A 50 -0.31 -0.69 -2.47
CA ARG A 50 0.91 -1.50 -2.32
C ARG A 50 2.10 -0.88 -3.04
N LYS A 51 1.92 -0.47 -4.30
CA LYS A 51 2.97 0.19 -5.10
C LYS A 51 3.45 1.48 -4.43
N ALA A 52 2.52 2.30 -3.93
CA ALA A 52 2.85 3.54 -3.25
C ALA A 52 3.62 3.31 -1.93
N VAL A 53 3.24 2.30 -1.14
CA VAL A 53 3.97 1.91 0.08
C VAL A 53 5.39 1.43 -0.26
N GLU A 54 5.53 0.58 -1.28
CA GLU A 54 6.82 0.04 -1.73
C GLU A 54 7.79 1.14 -2.17
N LEU A 55 7.29 2.12 -2.93
CA LEU A 55 8.06 3.30 -3.33
C LEU A 55 8.52 4.14 -2.13
N HIS A 56 7.63 4.36 -1.15
CA HIS A 56 7.97 5.13 0.05
C HIS A 56 9.01 4.44 0.93
N ILE A 57 8.88 3.13 1.15
CA ILE A 57 9.85 2.37 1.96
C ILE A 57 11.21 2.35 1.26
N SER A 58 11.24 2.13 -0.06
CA SER A 58 12.48 2.13 -0.85
C SER A 58 13.17 3.50 -0.79
N ALA A 59 12.41 4.59 -0.93
CA ALA A 59 12.94 5.95 -0.82
C ALA A 59 13.42 6.31 0.60
N SER A 60 12.83 5.71 1.63
CA SER A 60 13.27 5.88 3.03
C SER A 60 14.58 5.13 3.31
N SER A 61 14.70 3.91 2.77
CA SER A 61 15.91 3.08 2.92
C SER A 61 17.13 3.66 2.21
N ASP A 62 16.94 4.40 1.11
CA ASP A 62 18.05 5.07 0.41
C ASP A 62 18.58 6.31 1.17
N LYS A 63 17.74 6.96 1.98
CA LYS A 63 18.16 8.13 2.78
C LYS A 63 19.04 7.78 3.98
N THR A 64 19.14 6.51 4.36
CA THR A 64 19.94 6.05 5.51
C THR A 64 21.38 5.64 5.14
N LYS A 65 21.78 5.74 3.86
CA LYS A 65 23.10 5.29 3.36
C LYS A 65 24.16 6.41 3.20
N HIS A 66 23.97 7.59 3.78
CA HIS A 66 24.94 8.70 3.70
C HIS A 66 25.46 9.14 5.07
#